data_AF-A0AAF0YJC4-F1
#
_entry.id   AF-A0AAF0YJC4-F1
#
_cell.length_a   1.000
_cell.length_b   1.000
_cell.length_c   1.000
_cell.angle_alpha   90.00
_cell.angle_beta   90.00
_cell.angle_gamma   90.00
#
_symmetry.space_group_name_H-M   'P 1'
#
loop_
_entity.id
_entity.type
_entity.pdbx_description
1 polymer ?
#
loop_
_entity_poly.entity_id
_entity_poly.type
_entity_poly.pdbx_seq_one_letter_code
_entity_poly.pdbx_strand_id
1 'polypeptide(L)'
;MYEIVIITADYEGWWLFEEWRDDVTESFIFNDYPTMKIKYDEIYQLLQDKYTSVKIGKYHIPAFFNCCEIQYCEDCDDDVQIYHSLIALENDTILEMK
;
A
#
# COMPACT_ATOMS: atom_id res chain seq x y z
N MET A 1 10.16 -5.25 15.77
CA MET A 1 9.40 -6.11 14.85
C MET A 1 9.10 -5.27 13.62
N TYR A 2 9.38 -5.81 12.44
CA TYR A 2 9.10 -5.13 11.19
C TYR A 2 7.94 -5.80 10.48
N GLU A 3 7.13 -5.02 9.80
CA GLU A 3 6.00 -5.51 9.04
C GLU A 3 5.93 -4.80 7.69
N ILE A 4 5.58 -5.56 6.66
CA ILE A 4 5.16 -5.02 5.37
C ILE A 4 3.70 -5.34 5.22
N VAL A 5 2.89 -4.34 4.87
CA VAL A 5 1.48 -4.53 4.55
C VAL A 5 1.16 -3.96 3.18
N ILE A 6 0.23 -4.61 2.49
CA ILE A 6 -0.38 -4.11 1.26
C ILE A 6 -1.82 -3.78 1.58
N ILE A 7 -2.22 -2.54 1.32
CA ILE A 7 -3.61 -2.09 1.40
C ILE A 7 -4.17 -2.00 0.00
N THR A 8 -5.43 -2.43 -0.17
CA THR A 8 -6.21 -2.15 -1.38
C THR A 8 -7.41 -1.30 -1.02
N ALA A 9 -7.49 -0.07 -1.50
CA ALA A 9 -8.56 0.86 -1.17
C ALA A 9 -8.94 1.74 -2.37
N ASP A 10 -10.14 2.28 -2.34
CA ASP A 10 -10.66 3.25 -3.32
C ASP A 10 -10.21 4.70 -3.06
N TYR A 11 -9.27 4.88 -2.13
CA TYR A 11 -8.65 6.15 -1.81
C TYR A 11 -7.16 6.00 -1.48
N GLU A 12 -6.36 7.00 -1.82
CA GLU A 12 -4.95 7.04 -1.43
C GLU A 12 -4.75 7.46 0.04
N GLY A 13 -5.75 8.06 0.68
CA GLY A 13 -5.65 8.72 1.99
C GLY A 13 -5.85 7.83 3.21
N TRP A 14 -5.55 6.54 3.14
CA TRP A 14 -5.83 5.57 4.22
C TRP A 14 -5.23 5.94 5.58
N TRP A 15 -4.12 6.66 5.59
CA TRP A 15 -3.53 7.20 6.84
C TRP A 15 -4.43 8.21 7.57
N LEU A 16 -5.56 8.64 6.99
CA LEU A 16 -6.54 9.52 7.62
C LEU A 16 -7.51 8.77 8.52
N PHE A 17 -7.63 7.45 8.36
CA PHE A 17 -8.62 6.63 9.04
C PHE A 17 -7.93 5.71 10.05
N GLU A 18 -8.49 5.55 11.24
CA GLU A 18 -7.93 4.64 12.25
C GLU A 18 -8.11 3.16 11.85
N GLU A 19 -9.14 2.88 11.05
CA GLU A 19 -9.56 1.54 10.60
C GLU A 19 -8.84 1.06 9.33
N TRP A 20 -7.83 1.79 8.85
CA TRP A 20 -7.11 1.47 7.61
C TRP A 20 -6.55 0.04 7.54
N ARG A 21 -6.30 -0.59 8.70
CA ARG A 21 -5.83 -1.98 8.77
C ARG A 21 -6.86 -2.98 8.26
N ASP A 22 -8.14 -2.63 8.23
CA ASP A 22 -9.20 -3.51 7.73
C ASP A 22 -9.12 -3.70 6.20
N ASP A 23 -8.46 -2.76 5.51
CA ASP A 23 -8.20 -2.81 4.07
C ASP A 23 -6.88 -3.52 3.71
N VAL A 24 -6.18 -4.10 4.71
CA VAL A 24 -4.95 -4.87 4.49
C VAL A 24 -5.27 -6.19 3.80
N THR A 25 -4.80 -6.34 2.57
CA THR A 25 -4.98 -7.56 1.77
C THR A 25 -3.84 -8.55 1.97
N GLU A 26 -2.63 -8.08 2.28
CA GLU A 26 -1.46 -8.92 2.53
C GLU A 26 -0.60 -8.35 3.65
N SER A 27 -0.02 -9.22 4.49
CA SER A 27 0.96 -8.82 5.52
C SER A 27 2.12 -9.80 5.65
N PHE A 28 3.30 -9.26 5.96
CA PHE A 28 4.54 -10.02 6.12
C PHE A 28 5.31 -9.49 7.33
N ILE A 29 5.65 -10.37 8.27
CA ILE A 29 6.32 -9.99 9.52
C ILE A 29 7.78 -10.48 9.52
N PHE A 30 8.68 -9.64 10.02
CA PHE A 30 10.12 -9.91 10.07
C PHE A 30 10.71 -9.51 11.42
N ASN A 31 11.81 -10.18 11.77
CA ASN A 31 12.54 -9.91 13.02
C ASN A 31 13.66 -8.88 12.84
N ASP A 32 14.14 -8.67 11.61
CA ASP A 32 15.24 -7.77 11.29
C ASP A 32 14.97 -6.92 10.05
N TYR A 33 15.53 -5.71 10.04
CA TYR A 33 15.37 -4.75 8.96
C TYR A 33 15.94 -5.22 7.62
N PRO A 34 17.14 -5.83 7.53
CA PRO A 34 17.69 -6.28 6.25
C PRO A 34 16.79 -7.26 5.50
N THR A 35 16.26 -8.27 6.19
CA THR A 35 15.35 -9.26 5.58
C THR A 35 14.05 -8.62 5.12
N MET A 36 13.48 -7.73 5.94
CA MET A 36 12.30 -6.96 5.55
C MET A 36 12.58 -6.09 4.31
N LYS A 37 13.70 -5.36 4.26
CA LYS A 37 14.04 -4.47 3.15
C LYS A 37 14.16 -5.22 1.82
N ILE A 38 14.82 -6.38 1.82
CA ILE A 38 14.91 -7.25 0.63
C ILE A 38 13.50 -7.61 0.16
N LYS A 39 12.62 -8.02 1.09
CA LYS A 39 11.26 -8.40 0.73
C LYS A 39 10.42 -7.23 0.24
N TYR A 40 10.61 -6.05 0.82
CA TYR A 40 9.96 -4.82 0.37
C TYR A 40 10.32 -4.49 -1.07
N ASP A 41 11.61 -4.57 -1.42
CA ASP A 41 12.08 -4.28 -2.78
C ASP A 41 11.55 -5.31 -3.79
N GLU A 42 11.50 -6.59 -3.42
CA GLU A 42 10.86 -7.63 -4.24
C GLU A 42 9.39 -7.29 -4.53
N ILE A 43 8.61 -6.98 -3.49
CA ILE A 43 7.19 -6.64 -3.63
C ILE A 43 7.01 -5.37 -4.45
N TYR A 44 7.84 -4.35 -4.22
CA TYR A 44 7.81 -3.10 -4.99
C TYR A 44 8.04 -3.34 -6.49
N GLN A 45 8.99 -4.20 -6.86
CA GLN A 45 9.18 -4.58 -8.27
C GLN A 45 7.99 -5.37 -8.82
N LEU A 46 7.45 -6.33 -8.06
CA LEU A 46 6.26 -7.08 -8.47
C LEU A 46 5.05 -6.17 -8.72
N LEU A 47 4.85 -5.16 -7.87
CA LEU A 47 3.77 -4.18 -8.04
C LEU A 47 4.03 -3.27 -9.25
N GLN A 48 5.26 -2.80 -9.46
CA GLN A 48 5.60 -2.05 -10.68
C GLN A 48 5.40 -2.85 -11.96
N ASP A 49 5.67 -4.15 -11.96
CA ASP A 49 5.45 -5.01 -13.14
C ASP A 49 3.95 -5.26 -13.38
N LYS A 50 3.16 -5.30 -12.31
CA LYS A 50 1.70 -5.55 -12.36
C LYS A 50 0.88 -4.29 -12.69
N TYR A 51 1.33 -3.12 -12.23
CA TYR A 51 0.61 -1.87 -12.35
C TYR A 51 1.37 -0.86 -13.21
N THR A 52 0.64 -0.27 -14.16
CA THR A 52 1.19 0.67 -15.15
C THR A 52 1.49 2.05 -14.57
N SER A 53 0.91 2.38 -13.42
CA SER A 53 1.03 3.69 -12.78
C SER A 53 1.34 3.56 -11.29
N VAL A 54 2.17 4.49 -10.80
CA VAL A 54 2.48 4.64 -9.38
C VAL A 54 2.44 6.11 -9.00
N LYS A 55 1.89 6.41 -7.83
CA LYS A 55 1.91 7.72 -7.20
C LYS A 55 2.53 7.63 -5.82
N ILE A 56 3.43 8.56 -5.51
CA ILE A 56 4.07 8.63 -4.19
C ILE A 56 3.23 9.54 -3.30
N GLY A 57 2.63 8.95 -2.26
CA GLY A 57 1.79 9.62 -1.28
C GLY A 57 2.57 10.18 -0.09
N LYS A 58 1.85 10.39 1.02
CA LYS A 58 2.44 10.80 2.29
C LYS A 58 3.44 9.73 2.79
N TYR A 59 4.46 10.14 3.53
CA TYR A 59 5.50 9.25 4.08
C TYR A 59 6.29 8.44 3.02
N HIS A 60 6.31 8.92 1.77
CA HIS A 60 6.95 8.25 0.65
C HIS A 60 6.34 6.89 0.29
N ILE A 61 5.06 6.70 0.60
CA ILE A 61 4.38 5.44 0.36
C ILE A 61 3.92 5.37 -1.11
N PRO A 62 4.34 4.35 -1.86
CA PRO A 62 3.89 4.16 -3.22
C PRO A 62 2.48 3.56 -3.24
N ALA A 63 1.60 4.19 -4.01
CA ALA A 63 0.26 3.71 -4.34
C ALA A 63 0.24 3.34 -5.84
N PHE A 64 0.09 2.05 -6.11
CA PHE A 64 0.06 1.48 -7.45
C PHE A 64 -1.37 1.37 -7.97
N PHE A 65 -1.58 1.63 -9.26
CA PHE A 65 -2.91 1.54 -9.86
C PHE A 65 -2.86 1.34 -11.37
N ASN A 66 -3.97 0.88 -11.93
CA ASN A 66 -4.22 0.78 -13.36
C ASN A 66 -5.48 1.58 -13.71
N CYS A 67 -5.45 2.31 -14.83
CA CYS A 67 -6.58 3.14 -15.27
C CYS A 67 -7.89 2.37 -15.51
N CYS A 68 -7.81 1.04 -15.67
CA CYS A 68 -8.96 0.17 -15.87
C CYS A 68 -9.45 -0.53 -14.59
N GLU A 69 -8.71 -0.41 -13.48
CA GLU A 69 -9.09 -1.01 -12.20
C GLU A 69 -9.87 0.00 -11.37
N ILE A 70 -11.12 0.18 -11.75
CA ILE A 70 -12.08 1.08 -11.12
C ILE A 70 -13.23 0.27 -10.51
N GLN A 71 -13.82 0.77 -9.43
CA GLN A 71 -14.98 0.19 -8.78
C GLN A 71 -16.05 1.27 -8.61
N TYR A 72 -17.31 0.90 -8.78
CA TYR A 72 -18.41 1.80 -8.44
C TYR A 72 -18.56 1.87 -6.92
N CYS A 73 -18.45 3.08 -6.36
CA CYS A 73 -18.63 3.34 -4.94
C CYS A 73 -20.04 3.91 -4.70
N GLU A 74 -20.89 3.15 -4.00
CA GLU A 74 -22.29 3.54 -3.75
C GLU A 74 -22.40 4.83 -2.92
N ASP A 75 -21.48 5.04 -1.97
CA ASP A 75 -21.45 6.24 -1.14
C ASP A 75 -21.07 7.50 -1.93
N CYS A 76 -20.26 7.33 -2.98
CA CYS A 76 -19.82 8.43 -3.86
C CYS A 76 -20.72 8.62 -5.09
N ASP A 77 -21.53 7.61 -5.44
CA ASP A 77 -22.31 7.54 -6.68
C ASP A 77 -21.43 7.76 -7.95
N ASP A 78 -20.20 7.23 -7.92
CA ASP A 78 -19.22 7.40 -9.01
C ASP A 78 -18.26 6.21 -9.10
N ASP A 79 -17.60 6.08 -10.25
CA ASP A 79 -16.53 5.12 -10.47
C ASP A 79 -15.23 5.66 -9.86
N VAL A 80 -14.71 4.97 -8.85
CA VAL A 80 -13.51 5.35 -8.12
C VAL A 80 -12.33 4.45 -8.49
N GLN A 81 -11.13 5.05 -8.52
CA GLN A 81 -9.89 4.34 -8.79
C GLN A 81 -9.48 3.51 -7.58
N ILE A 82 -9.13 2.25 -7.82
CA ILE A 82 -8.54 1.39 -6.78
C ILE A 82 -7.01 1.57 -6.75
N TYR A 83 -6.47 1.65 -5.54
CA TYR A 83 -5.06 1.83 -5.25
C TYR A 83 -4.54 0.69 -4.40
N HIS A 84 -3.31 0.26 -4.69
CA HIS A 84 -2.57 -0.72 -3.90
C HIS A 84 -1.37 -0.04 -3.25
N SER A 85 -1.43 0.19 -1.94
CA SER A 85 -0.37 0.88 -1.19
C SER A 85 0.56 -0.13 -0.52
N LEU A 86 1.87 0.02 -0.74
CA LEU A 86 2.90 -0.81 -0.09
C LEU A 86 3.52 -0.06 1.08
N ILE A 87 3.38 -0.59 2.29
CA ILE A 87 3.75 0.12 3.52
C ILE A 87 4.73 -0.73 4.33
N ALA A 88 5.78 -0.11 4.85
CA ALA A 88 6.68 -0.71 5.83
C ALA A 88 6.44 -0.09 7.21
N LEU A 89 6.50 -0.93 8.26
CA LEU A 89 6.27 -0.56 9.64
C LEU A 89 7.40 -1.11 10.53
N GLU A 90 7.76 -0.36 11.57
CA GLU A 90 8.58 -0.79 12.70
C GLU A 90 7.79 -0.58 13.98
N ASN A 91 7.43 -1.67 14.66
CA ASN A 91 6.61 -1.64 15.88
C ASN A 91 5.37 -0.73 15.73
N ASP A 92 4.57 -0.98 14.68
CA ASP A 92 3.37 -0.20 14.31
C ASP A 92 3.61 1.26 13.89
N THR A 93 4.86 1.71 13.78
CA THR A 93 5.22 3.03 13.28
C THR A 93 5.62 2.96 11.81
N ILE A 94 5.09 3.84 10.97
CA ILE A 94 5.41 3.87 9.54
C ILE A 94 6.91 4.16 9.34
N LEU A 95 7.56 3.31 8.55
CA LEU A 95 8.91 3.52 8.04
C LEU A 95 8.85 4.15 6.65
N GLU A 96 9.46 5.33 6.49
CA GLU A 96 9.59 5.97 5.18
C GLU A 96 10.66 5.26 4.35
N MET A 97 10.22 4.52 3.33
CA MET A 97 11.11 3.81 2.41
C MET A 97 11.47 4.74 1.25
N LYS A 98 12.70 5.27 1.26
CA LYS A 98 13.25 6.21 0.27
C LYS A 98 14.17 5.52 -0.74
#